data_AF-A0A1L7LHR2-F1
#
_entry.id   AF-A0A1L7LHR2-F1
#
_cell.length_a   1.000
_cell.length_b   1.000
_cell.length_c   1.000
_cell.angle_alpha   90.00
_cell.angle_beta   90.00
_cell.angle_gamma   90.00
#
_symmetry.space_group_name_H-M   'P 1'
#
loop_
_entity.id
_entity.type
_entity.pdbx_description
1 polymer ?
#
loop_
_entity_poly.entity_id
_entity_poly.type
_entity_poly.pdbx_seq_one_letter_code
_entity_poly.pdbx_strand_id
1 'polypeptide(L)'
;MSGGIGIDYSAADEQNNIAVIGEGVHQKFDDILVPNGLEQVKIYTELGRYMLASHGHLITKVLHLKDTYRHYVGVDASAVNLLRPAMYDAYHHITNISNPNGEVEIVDVVGSLCENNDKFAKQRELSEARVGDTLVIHDTGAHGFSMGYNYNGRLRSAEILLREDGQAQMIRRAETPEDYFATLYGFNFDR
;
A
#
# COMPACT_ATOMS: atom_id res chain seq x y z
N MET A 1 11.45 -10.09 20.54
CA MET A 1 10.55 -10.82 19.61
C MET A 1 10.42 -9.93 18.40
N SER A 2 10.76 -10.34 17.18
CA SER A 2 10.78 -9.40 16.03
C SER A 2 9.37 -8.89 15.65
N GLY A 3 9.15 -8.51 14.39
CA GLY A 3 7.84 -8.14 13.86
C GLY A 3 7.07 -9.33 13.29
N GLY A 4 6.41 -9.12 12.15
CA GLY A 4 5.82 -10.18 11.34
C GLY A 4 4.34 -10.46 11.58
N ILE A 5 3.70 -9.77 12.52
CA ILE A 5 2.24 -9.81 12.67
C ILE A 5 1.61 -9.20 11.41
N GLY A 6 0.76 -9.98 10.75
CA GLY A 6 0.07 -9.60 9.52
C GLY A 6 -1.11 -8.67 9.76
N ILE A 7 -1.65 -8.15 8.67
CA ILE A 7 -2.93 -7.46 8.62
C ILE A 7 -3.82 -8.17 7.59
N ASP A 8 -5.10 -7.87 7.62
CA ASP A 8 -6.06 -8.34 6.64
C ASP A 8 -5.98 -7.46 5.42
N TYR A 9 -5.61 -8.05 4.29
CA TYR A 9 -5.62 -7.32 3.03
C TYR A 9 -6.96 -7.48 2.29
N SER A 10 -7.75 -8.49 2.66
CA SER A 10 -9.07 -8.79 2.12
C SER A 10 -10.14 -8.69 3.23
N ALA A 11 -11.34 -8.23 2.87
CA ALA A 11 -12.49 -8.21 3.78
C ALA A 11 -12.93 -9.60 4.27
N ALA A 12 -12.43 -10.68 3.65
CA ALA A 12 -12.70 -12.05 4.04
C ALA A 12 -11.71 -12.60 5.08
N ASP A 13 -10.60 -11.91 5.34
CA ASP A 13 -9.57 -12.37 6.28
C ASP A 13 -9.97 -12.02 7.73
N GLU A 14 -9.55 -12.85 8.70
CA GLU A 14 -9.81 -12.62 10.12
C GLU A 14 -8.73 -11.73 10.75
N GLN A 15 -9.16 -10.65 11.38
CA GLN A 15 -8.24 -9.67 11.97
C GLN A 15 -7.42 -10.21 13.12
N ASN A 16 -6.09 -10.05 12.97
CA ASN A 16 -5.15 -10.29 14.05
C ASN A 16 -5.44 -9.38 15.24
N ASN A 17 -5.94 -9.97 16.32
CA ASN A 17 -6.12 -9.30 17.59
C ASN A 17 -4.80 -9.28 18.37
N ILE A 18 -4.13 -8.13 18.36
CA ILE A 18 -2.83 -7.96 19.01
C ILE A 18 -2.88 -8.21 20.52
N ALA A 19 -4.01 -7.93 21.17
CA ALA A 19 -4.17 -8.18 22.61
C ALA A 19 -4.20 -9.69 22.89
N VAL A 20 -4.90 -10.47 22.07
CA VAL A 20 -4.94 -11.94 22.19
C VAL A 20 -3.57 -12.55 21.92
N ILE A 21 -2.87 -12.08 20.88
CA ILE A 21 -1.50 -12.52 20.58
C ILE A 21 -0.57 -12.17 21.75
N GLY A 22 -0.69 -10.95 22.30
CA GLY A 22 0.09 -10.48 23.44
C GLY A 22 -0.14 -11.33 24.69
N GLU A 23 -1.38 -11.69 24.99
CA GLU A 23 -1.72 -12.57 26.11
C GLU A 23 -1.11 -13.96 25.94
N GLY A 24 -1.19 -14.54 24.74
CA GLY A 24 -0.55 -15.83 24.45
C GLY A 24 0.97 -15.79 24.60
N VAL A 25 1.61 -14.68 24.20
CA VAL A 25 3.04 -14.46 24.44
C VAL A 25 3.35 -14.34 25.93
N HIS A 26 2.52 -13.61 26.68
CA HIS A 26 2.68 -13.44 28.13
C HIS A 26 2.55 -14.78 28.87
N GLN A 27 1.56 -15.59 28.52
CA GLN A 27 1.40 -16.92 29.10
C GLN A 27 2.63 -17.80 28.84
N LYS A 28 3.21 -17.77 27.64
CA LYS A 28 4.44 -18.53 27.34
C LYS A 28 5.67 -17.97 28.04
N PHE A 29 5.73 -16.67 28.28
CA PHE A 29 6.75 -16.05 29.10
C PHE A 29 6.67 -16.59 30.53
N ASP A 30 5.48 -16.63 31.12
CA ASP A 30 5.25 -17.15 32.47
C ASP A 30 5.53 -18.65 32.57
N ASP A 31 5.13 -19.44 31.57
CA ASP A 31 5.36 -20.89 31.55
C ASP A 31 6.87 -21.26 31.47
N ILE A 32 7.67 -20.43 30.79
CA ILE A 32 9.04 -20.78 30.39
C ILE A 32 10.08 -19.96 31.16
N LEU A 33 9.97 -18.64 31.20
CA LEU A 33 11.03 -17.78 31.73
C LEU A 33 10.93 -17.62 33.25
N VAL A 34 9.73 -17.53 33.82
CA VAL A 34 9.55 -17.36 35.27
C VAL A 34 10.10 -18.56 36.07
N PRO A 35 9.81 -19.84 35.73
CA PRO A 35 10.38 -20.99 36.45
C PRO A 35 11.90 -21.08 36.36
N ASN A 36 12.52 -20.40 35.40
CA ASN A 36 13.97 -20.35 35.20
C ASN A 36 14.62 -19.10 35.82
N GLY A 37 13.90 -18.29 36.61
CA GLY A 37 14.43 -17.10 37.28
C GLY A 37 14.78 -15.95 36.32
N LEU A 38 14.03 -15.84 35.21
CA LEU A 38 14.22 -14.85 34.15
C LEU A 38 13.05 -13.87 34.02
N GLU A 39 12.25 -13.70 35.08
CA GLU A 39 11.07 -12.83 35.11
C GLU A 39 11.37 -11.32 34.89
N GLN A 40 12.62 -10.91 35.07
CA GLN A 40 13.10 -9.55 34.84
C GLN A 40 13.35 -9.22 33.36
N VAL A 41 13.33 -10.22 32.48
CA VAL A 41 13.58 -10.02 31.04
C VAL A 41 12.43 -9.24 30.42
N LYS A 42 12.77 -8.16 29.71
CA LYS A 42 11.79 -7.34 28.98
C LYS A 42 11.57 -7.89 27.58
N ILE A 43 10.31 -7.98 27.17
CA ILE A 43 9.92 -8.30 25.79
C ILE A 43 9.74 -7.00 25.01
N TYR A 44 10.37 -6.93 23.84
CA TYR A 44 10.18 -5.90 22.82
C TYR A 44 9.71 -6.53 21.51
N THR A 45 8.91 -5.79 20.73
CA THR A 45 8.37 -6.16 19.41
C THR A 45 8.58 -5.06 18.37
N GLU A 46 8.66 -5.44 17.08
CA GLU A 46 8.97 -4.54 15.96
C GLU A 46 7.84 -4.52 14.93
N LEU A 47 6.70 -3.93 15.30
CA LEU A 47 5.46 -3.99 14.52
C LEU A 47 5.37 -2.87 13.48
N GLY A 48 5.99 -3.04 12.32
CA GLY A 48 5.87 -2.07 11.21
C GLY A 48 4.53 -2.18 10.47
N ARG A 49 4.33 -3.30 9.77
CA ARG A 49 3.14 -3.52 8.93
C ARG A 49 1.84 -3.41 9.70
N TYR A 50 1.76 -4.06 10.86
CA TYR A 50 0.58 -4.03 11.72
C TYR A 50 0.15 -2.61 12.11
N MET A 51 1.12 -1.73 12.41
CA MET A 51 0.82 -0.36 12.83
C MET A 51 0.39 0.54 11.68
N LEU A 52 1.04 0.40 10.51
CA LEU A 52 0.95 1.41 9.46
C LEU A 52 0.08 1.00 8.26
N ALA A 53 -0.03 -0.29 7.94
CA ALA A 53 -0.57 -0.72 6.65
C ALA A 53 -2.01 -0.25 6.40
N SER A 54 -2.93 -0.53 7.33
CA SER A 54 -4.36 -0.18 7.23
C SER A 54 -4.64 1.32 7.24
N HIS A 55 -3.67 2.15 7.61
CA HIS A 55 -3.82 3.60 7.69
C HIS A 55 -3.42 4.32 6.41
N GLY A 56 -2.90 3.61 5.40
CA GLY A 56 -2.50 4.20 4.11
C GLY A 56 -3.40 3.80 2.96
N HIS A 57 -3.76 4.79 2.13
CA HIS A 57 -4.60 4.61 0.95
C HIS A 57 -3.91 5.23 -0.26
N LEU A 58 -3.78 4.46 -1.34
CA LEU A 58 -3.32 4.98 -2.63
C LEU A 58 -4.54 5.37 -3.46
N ILE A 59 -4.67 6.67 -3.70
CA ILE A 59 -5.78 7.26 -4.45
C ILE A 59 -5.34 7.42 -5.90
N THR A 60 -6.17 6.96 -6.84
CA THR A 60 -5.83 6.97 -8.27
C THR A 60 -7.04 7.28 -9.14
N LYS A 61 -6.82 7.90 -10.29
CA LYS A 61 -7.84 8.19 -11.29
C LYS A 61 -7.84 7.16 -12.40
N VAL A 62 -9.03 6.76 -12.83
CA VAL A 62 -9.22 5.95 -14.05
C VAL A 62 -8.96 6.85 -15.26
N LEU A 63 -7.99 6.46 -16.09
CA LEU A 63 -7.62 7.19 -17.31
C LEU A 63 -8.20 6.54 -18.56
N HIS A 64 -8.18 5.21 -18.61
CA HIS A 64 -8.56 4.45 -19.80
C HIS A 64 -9.30 3.17 -19.42
N LEU A 65 -10.27 2.82 -20.24
CA LEU A 65 -10.92 1.52 -20.22
C LEU A 65 -10.57 0.79 -21.51
N LYS A 66 -10.34 -0.52 -21.43
CA LYS A 66 -10.03 -1.32 -22.60
C LYS A 66 -10.65 -2.70 -22.50
N ASP A 67 -11.52 -3.00 -23.46
CA ASP A 67 -12.13 -4.30 -23.66
C ASP A 67 -11.38 -5.09 -24.72
N THR A 68 -10.86 -6.25 -24.32
CA THR A 68 -10.24 -7.21 -25.24
C THR A 68 -10.60 -8.64 -24.80
N TYR A 69 -9.60 -9.47 -24.50
CA TYR A 69 -9.81 -10.78 -23.87
C TYR A 69 -10.14 -10.67 -22.36
N ARG A 70 -9.92 -9.48 -21.79
CA ARG A 70 -10.28 -9.07 -20.42
C ARG A 70 -10.72 -7.61 -20.44
N HIS A 71 -11.46 -7.22 -19.41
CA HIS A 71 -11.78 -5.82 -19.12
C HIS A 71 -10.64 -5.20 -18.31
N TYR A 72 -10.04 -4.13 -18.84
CA TYR A 72 -8.92 -3.43 -18.21
C TYR A 72 -9.31 -2.04 -17.77
N VAL A 73 -9.02 -1.72 -16.51
CA VAL A 73 -9.15 -0.39 -15.91
C VAL A 73 -7.75 0.18 -15.72
N GLY A 74 -7.34 1.06 -16.63
CA GLY A 74 -6.03 1.72 -16.61
C GLY A 74 -6.07 2.99 -15.77
N VAL A 75 -5.14 3.11 -14.80
CA VAL A 75 -5.13 4.19 -13.81
C VAL A 75 -3.86 5.04 -13.85
N ASP A 76 -3.87 6.20 -13.19
CA ASP A 76 -2.73 7.13 -13.16
C ASP A 76 -1.62 6.75 -12.16
N ALA A 77 -1.91 5.87 -11.21
CA ALA A 77 -0.92 5.22 -10.36
C ALA A 77 -0.24 4.05 -11.09
N SER A 78 0.91 3.61 -10.59
CA SER A 78 1.56 2.38 -11.05
C SER A 78 2.37 1.70 -9.95
N ALA A 79 3.08 0.62 -10.29
CA ALA A 79 3.98 -0.08 -9.37
C ALA A 79 5.03 0.84 -8.71
N VAL A 80 5.33 2.01 -9.28
CA VAL A 80 6.18 3.00 -8.61
C VAL A 80 5.57 3.60 -7.35
N ASN A 81 4.23 3.63 -7.26
CA ASN A 81 3.50 4.09 -6.08
C ASN A 81 3.30 2.94 -5.08
N LEU A 82 3.07 1.73 -5.59
CA LEU A 82 2.85 0.52 -4.79
C LEU A 82 3.41 -0.71 -5.51
N LEU A 83 4.64 -1.07 -5.18
CA LEU A 83 5.37 -2.17 -5.83
C LEU A 83 4.86 -3.55 -5.42
N ARG A 84 4.12 -3.66 -4.30
CA ARG A 84 3.79 -4.95 -3.69
C ARG A 84 3.03 -5.92 -4.60
N PRO A 85 1.98 -5.52 -5.36
CA PRO A 85 1.32 -6.43 -6.29
C PRO A 85 2.26 -6.94 -7.38
N ALA A 86 3.14 -6.08 -7.91
CA ALA A 86 4.09 -6.46 -8.96
C ALA A 86 5.24 -7.35 -8.46
N MET A 87 5.67 -7.17 -7.21
CA MET A 87 6.81 -7.89 -6.62
C MET A 87 6.43 -9.16 -5.85
N TYR A 88 5.27 -9.16 -5.17
CA TYR A 88 4.87 -10.23 -4.26
C TYR A 88 3.53 -10.87 -4.63
N ASP A 89 2.90 -10.45 -5.75
CA ASP A 89 1.51 -10.79 -6.08
C ASP A 89 0.54 -10.48 -4.91
N ALA A 90 0.87 -9.45 -4.13
CA ALA A 90 0.13 -9.11 -2.92
C ALA A 90 -1.26 -8.59 -3.26
N TYR A 91 -2.28 -9.12 -2.57
CA TYR A 91 -3.62 -8.58 -2.58
C TYR A 91 -3.64 -7.20 -1.92
N HIS A 92 -4.36 -6.26 -2.53
CA HIS A 92 -4.88 -5.06 -1.90
C HIS A 92 -6.35 -4.92 -2.31
N HIS A 93 -7.22 -4.55 -1.37
CA HIS A 93 -8.60 -4.25 -1.70
C HIS A 93 -8.66 -2.97 -2.55
N ILE A 94 -9.59 -2.91 -3.50
CA ILE A 94 -9.79 -1.74 -4.36
C ILE A 94 -11.27 -1.36 -4.33
N THR A 95 -11.56 -0.10 -4.03
CA THR A 95 -12.93 0.44 -4.03
C THR A 95 -13.06 1.54 -5.07
N ASN A 96 -14.10 1.50 -5.89
CA ASN A 96 -14.52 2.66 -6.68
C ASN A 96 -15.38 3.57 -5.80
N ILE A 97 -14.80 4.68 -5.32
CA ILE A 97 -15.51 5.62 -4.46
C ILE A 97 -16.39 6.59 -5.25
N SER A 98 -16.20 6.68 -6.57
CA SER A 98 -17.03 7.50 -7.46
C SER A 98 -18.32 6.78 -7.86
N ASN A 99 -18.32 5.45 -7.86
CA ASN A 99 -19.48 4.62 -8.17
C ASN A 99 -19.57 3.41 -7.22
N PRO A 100 -19.84 3.60 -5.91
CA PRO A 100 -19.77 2.51 -4.92
C PRO A 100 -20.90 1.48 -5.04
N ASN A 101 -21.99 1.81 -5.73
CA ASN A 101 -23.18 0.96 -5.92
C ASN A 101 -23.40 0.58 -7.39
N GLY A 102 -22.39 0.78 -8.25
CA GLY A 102 -22.46 0.36 -9.64
C GLY A 102 -22.47 -1.16 -9.78
N GLU A 103 -22.82 -1.65 -10.97
CA GLU A 103 -22.78 -3.08 -11.27
C GLU A 103 -21.37 -3.63 -11.06
N VAL A 104 -21.26 -4.84 -10.51
CA VAL A 104 -19.96 -5.46 -10.24
C VAL A 104 -19.46 -6.17 -11.49
N GLU A 105 -18.24 -5.86 -11.90
CA GLU A 105 -17.57 -6.43 -13.05
C GLU A 105 -16.27 -7.13 -12.63
N ILE A 106 -15.80 -8.09 -13.43
CA ILE A 106 -14.49 -8.74 -13.23
C ILE A 106 -13.45 -8.06 -14.11
N VAL A 107 -12.48 -7.39 -13.48
CA VAL A 107 -11.56 -6.49 -14.17
C VAL A 107 -10.09 -6.73 -13.80
N ASP A 108 -9.17 -6.36 -14.68
CA ASP A 108 -7.75 -6.16 -14.34
C ASP A 108 -7.52 -4.64 -14.11
N VAL A 109 -7.08 -4.25 -12.91
CA VAL A 109 -6.69 -2.85 -12.62
C VAL A 109 -5.20 -2.71 -12.87
N VAL A 110 -4.83 -1.86 -13.84
CA VAL A 110 -3.46 -1.77 -14.37
C VAL A 110 -2.91 -0.36 -14.27
N GLY A 111 -1.60 -0.27 -14.03
CA GLY A 111 -0.89 0.99 -14.04
C GLY A 111 -0.52 1.45 -15.45
N SER A 112 0.47 2.32 -15.53
CA SER A 112 0.87 3.03 -16.74
C SER A 112 2.37 2.92 -17.06
N LEU A 113 3.03 1.87 -16.56
CA LEU A 113 4.40 1.48 -16.92
C LEU A 113 4.41 0.53 -18.12
N CYS A 114 5.61 0.24 -18.65
CA CYS A 114 5.77 -0.64 -19.81
C CYS A 114 5.85 -2.14 -19.44
N GLU A 115 5.80 -2.47 -18.15
CA GLU A 115 5.91 -3.83 -17.65
C GLU A 115 4.54 -4.49 -17.54
N ASN A 116 4.44 -5.72 -18.05
CA ASN A 116 3.20 -6.50 -17.97
C ASN A 116 2.76 -6.82 -16.53
N ASN A 117 3.67 -6.77 -15.55
CA ASN A 117 3.34 -6.96 -14.14
C ASN A 117 2.92 -5.67 -13.42
N ASP A 118 2.83 -4.53 -14.12
CA ASP A 118 2.24 -3.29 -13.58
C ASP A 118 0.71 -3.40 -13.46
N LYS A 119 0.28 -4.28 -12.55
CA LYS A 119 -1.11 -4.59 -12.27
C LYS A 119 -1.34 -4.55 -10.77
N PHE A 120 -2.29 -3.74 -10.34
CA PHE A 120 -2.74 -3.70 -8.94
C PHE A 120 -3.71 -4.84 -8.62
N ALA A 121 -4.49 -5.26 -9.61
CA ALA A 121 -5.42 -6.37 -9.48
C ALA A 121 -5.55 -7.14 -10.80
N LYS A 122 -5.73 -8.46 -10.70
CA LYS A 122 -5.96 -9.36 -11.82
C LYS A 122 -7.28 -10.08 -11.57
N GLN A 123 -8.23 -9.96 -12.50
CA GLN A 123 -9.53 -10.63 -12.44
C GLN A 123 -10.25 -10.42 -11.11
N ARG A 124 -10.39 -9.16 -10.70
CA ARG A 124 -10.99 -8.75 -9.43
C ARG A 124 -12.38 -8.19 -9.66
N GLU A 125 -13.32 -8.56 -8.79
CA GLU A 125 -14.61 -7.89 -8.67
C GLU A 125 -14.42 -6.42 -8.29
N LEU A 126 -14.93 -5.51 -9.12
CA LEU A 126 -14.91 -4.07 -8.90
C LEU A 126 -16.23 -3.50 -9.40
N SER A 127 -16.78 -2.54 -8.66
CA SER A 127 -17.93 -1.78 -9.16
C SER A 127 -17.55 -0.98 -10.41
N GLU A 128 -18.42 -1.00 -11.42
CA GLU A 128 -18.24 -0.43 -12.76
C GLU A 128 -17.42 0.87 -12.71
N ALA A 129 -16.29 0.88 -13.41
CA ALA A 129 -15.36 1.98 -13.44
C ALA A 129 -15.51 2.79 -14.72
N ARG A 130 -15.55 4.12 -14.61
CA ARG A 130 -15.63 5.06 -15.73
C ARG A 130 -14.40 5.94 -15.78
N VAL A 131 -14.03 6.40 -16.98
CA VAL A 131 -12.92 7.37 -17.11
C VAL A 131 -13.22 8.62 -16.25
N GLY A 132 -12.27 8.99 -15.40
CA GLY A 132 -12.39 10.08 -14.43
C GLY A 132 -12.79 9.64 -13.01
N ASP A 133 -13.27 8.41 -12.84
CA ASP A 133 -13.57 7.84 -11.52
C ASP A 133 -12.34 7.78 -10.63
N THR A 134 -12.58 7.83 -9.33
CA THR A 134 -11.55 7.71 -8.30
C THR A 134 -11.60 6.33 -7.70
N LEU A 135 -10.48 5.63 -7.77
CA LEU A 135 -10.28 4.37 -7.08
C LEU A 135 -9.41 4.56 -5.85
N VAL A 136 -9.69 3.78 -4.82
CA VAL A 136 -8.91 3.71 -3.58
C VAL A 136 -8.33 2.32 -3.48
N ILE A 137 -7.01 2.22 -3.46
CA ILE A 137 -6.28 1.00 -3.16
C ILE A 137 -5.91 1.04 -1.67
N HIS A 138 -6.45 0.08 -0.91
CA HIS A 138 -6.38 0.05 0.55
C HIS A 138 -5.06 -0.56 1.06
N ASP A 139 -4.78 -0.42 2.35
CA ASP A 139 -3.68 -1.11 3.07
C ASP A 139 -2.26 -0.81 2.57
N THR A 140 -2.05 0.42 2.09
CA THR A 140 -0.80 0.85 1.45
C THR A 140 0.18 1.58 2.37
N GLY A 141 -0.17 1.75 3.66
CA GLY A 141 0.63 2.56 4.59
C GLY A 141 1.95 1.93 5.03
N ALA A 142 2.13 0.63 4.79
CA ALA A 142 3.40 -0.07 5.01
C ALA A 142 3.89 -0.66 3.70
N HIS A 143 5.18 -0.46 3.39
CA HIS A 143 5.80 -0.96 2.15
C HIS A 143 5.12 -0.44 0.86
N GLY A 144 4.35 0.65 0.94
CA GLY A 144 3.87 1.42 -0.19
C GLY A 144 4.91 2.46 -0.60
N PHE A 145 4.73 3.71 -0.17
CA PHE A 145 5.61 4.83 -0.52
C PHE A 145 7.10 4.55 -0.26
N SER A 146 7.43 3.85 0.83
CA SER A 146 8.82 3.51 1.21
C SER A 146 9.52 2.63 0.17
N MET A 147 8.77 1.83 -0.60
CA MET A 147 9.30 1.01 -1.70
C MET A 147 9.12 1.68 -3.06
N GLY A 148 8.57 2.90 -3.11
CA GLY A 148 8.41 3.65 -4.35
C GLY A 148 9.76 4.01 -4.98
N TYR A 149 9.74 4.28 -6.28
CA TYR A 149 10.92 4.52 -7.11
C TYR A 149 10.52 5.35 -8.34
N ASN A 150 11.46 5.72 -9.22
CA ASN A 150 11.18 6.63 -10.34
C ASN A 150 11.32 5.97 -11.72
N TYR A 151 10.88 4.72 -11.83
CA TYR A 151 10.94 3.98 -13.09
C TYR A 151 10.08 4.66 -14.17
N ASN A 152 10.56 4.62 -15.42
CA ASN A 152 10.01 5.38 -16.55
C ASN A 152 9.89 6.90 -16.30
N GLY A 153 10.73 7.46 -15.41
CA GLY A 153 10.69 8.87 -15.06
C GLY A 153 9.41 9.29 -14.33
N ARG A 154 8.66 8.33 -13.76
CA ARG A 154 7.49 8.64 -12.93
C ARG A 154 7.96 9.31 -11.64
N LEU A 155 7.31 10.41 -11.29
CA LEU A 155 7.59 11.19 -10.09
C LEU A 155 6.79 10.62 -8.92
N ARG A 156 7.38 10.61 -7.72
CA ARG A 156 6.67 10.14 -6.51
C ARG A 156 5.49 11.07 -6.20
N SER A 157 4.39 10.45 -5.80
CA SER A 157 3.16 11.15 -5.41
C SER A 157 3.31 11.94 -4.10
N ALA A 158 2.36 12.82 -3.82
CA ALA A 158 2.27 13.45 -2.50
C ALA A 158 1.79 12.45 -1.43
N GLU A 159 2.07 12.74 -0.16
CA GLU A 159 1.46 12.08 1.01
C GLU A 159 0.68 13.12 1.82
N ILE A 160 -0.59 12.81 2.08
CA ILE A 160 -1.53 13.67 2.80
C ILE A 160 -2.03 12.89 4.02
N LEU A 161 -1.92 13.51 5.19
CA LEU A 161 -2.41 12.99 6.46
C LEU A 161 -3.78 13.61 6.76
N LEU A 162 -4.78 12.78 7.02
CA LEU A 162 -6.04 13.21 7.63
C LEU A 162 -5.84 13.27 9.14
N ARG A 163 -5.98 14.45 9.73
CA ARG A 163 -5.83 14.69 11.17
C ARG A 163 -7.13 14.35 11.91
N GLU A 164 -7.02 14.18 13.23
CA GLU A 164 -8.17 13.88 14.12
C GLU A 164 -9.25 14.98 14.11
N ASP A 165 -8.87 16.23 13.83
CA ASP A 165 -9.78 17.36 13.67
C ASP A 165 -10.48 17.42 12.29
N GLY A 166 -10.24 16.41 11.44
CA GLY A 166 -10.78 16.30 10.09
C GLY A 166 -10.03 17.11 9.04
N GLN A 167 -8.95 17.82 9.40
CA GLN A 167 -8.17 18.60 8.46
C GLN A 167 -7.15 17.74 7.70
N ALA A 168 -6.98 18.03 6.41
CA ALA A 168 -5.92 17.45 5.60
C ALA A 168 -4.62 18.23 5.74
N GLN A 169 -3.52 17.54 6.01
CA GLN A 169 -2.16 18.10 6.08
C GLN A 169 -1.27 17.39 5.07
N MET A 170 -0.64 18.15 4.17
CA MET A 170 0.41 17.59 3.31
C MET A 170 1.66 17.32 4.17
N ILE A 171 2.05 16.06 4.28
CA ILE A 171 3.25 15.63 5.02
C ILE A 171 4.43 15.36 4.08
N ARG A 172 4.15 15.18 2.78
CA ARG A 172 5.15 15.14 1.71
C ARG A 172 4.52 15.70 0.42
N ARG A 173 5.20 16.64 -0.23
CA ARG A 173 4.79 17.11 -1.56
C ARG A 173 5.09 16.07 -2.64
N ALA A 174 4.36 16.10 -3.74
CA ALA A 174 4.75 15.35 -4.93
C ALA A 174 6.10 15.84 -5.45
N GLU A 175 6.85 14.93 -6.06
CA GLU A 175 8.08 15.28 -6.77
C GLU A 175 7.76 16.10 -8.03
N THR A 176 8.67 16.98 -8.39
CA THR A 176 8.68 17.72 -9.65
C THR A 176 9.77 17.17 -10.57
N PRO A 177 9.77 17.50 -11.87
CA PRO A 177 10.85 17.09 -12.77
C PRO A 177 12.24 17.48 -12.25
N GLU A 178 12.37 18.62 -11.57
CA GLU A 178 13.62 19.08 -10.98
C GLU A 178 14.15 18.13 -9.89
N ASP A 179 13.28 17.52 -9.09
CA ASP A 179 13.70 16.52 -8.08
C ASP A 179 14.31 15.29 -8.76
N TYR A 180 13.70 14.83 -9.85
CA TYR A 180 14.16 13.66 -10.60
C TYR A 180 15.54 13.89 -11.24
N PHE A 181 15.81 15.11 -11.69
CA PHE A 181 17.10 15.48 -12.27
C PHE A 181 18.11 16.05 -11.25
N ALA A 182 17.74 16.20 -9.98
CA ALA A 182 18.58 16.82 -8.96
C ALA A 182 19.92 16.09 -8.77
N THR A 183 19.97 14.78 -9.05
CA THR A 183 21.21 13.98 -8.99
C THR A 183 21.95 13.89 -10.33
N LEU A 184 21.45 14.51 -11.40
CA LEU A 184 22.15 14.59 -12.69
C LEU A 184 22.88 15.92 -12.86
N TYR A 185 22.42 16.97 -12.18
CA TYR A 185 23.05 18.29 -12.20
C TYR A 185 24.09 18.43 -11.07
N GLY A 186 25.15 19.19 -11.32
CA GLY A 186 26.19 19.46 -10.32
C GLY A 186 27.28 18.38 -10.20
N PHE A 187 27.25 17.35 -11.03
CA PHE A 187 28.34 16.40 -11.17
C PHE A 187 29.30 16.87 -12.26
N ASN A 188 30.43 17.46 -11.85
CA ASN A 188 31.72 17.40 -12.52
C ASN A 188 32.80 17.41 -11.43
N PHE A 189 33.80 16.56 -11.60
CA PHE A 189 35.17 16.96 -11.28
C PHE A 189 35.43 18.27 -12.05
N ASP A 190 35.36 19.38 -11.30
CA ASP A 190 35.52 20.80 -11.66
C ASP A 190 34.55 21.46 -12.67
N ARG A 191 34.16 22.69 -12.34
CA ARG A 191 33.35 23.63 -13.14
C ARG A 191 34.13 24.22 -14.30
#